data_AF-F0BHS3-F1
#
_entry.id   AF-F0BHS3-F1
#
_cell.length_a   1.000
_cell.length_b   1.000
_cell.length_c   1.000
_cell.angle_alpha   90.00
_cell.angle_beta   90.00
_cell.angle_gamma   90.00
#
_symmetry.space_group_name_H-M   'P 1'
#
loop_
_entity.id
_entity.type
_entity.pdbx_description
1 polymer ?
#
loop_
_entity_poly.entity_id
_entity_poly.type
_entity_poly.pdbx_seq_one_letter_code
_entity_poly.pdbx_strand_id
1 'polypeptide(L)'
;MSSSHGTHENAQDPQSQHAKPHASHQPAHQAQQGHQGHYGRLLLMMGLSFVAMYALMYAMVDQWANVYNNVNQFYMAGLMAAPMLLIELWLMSSMYPDRRRNLILAGLTVAFMLFCWWGIRTQAAVTDKQFIRSMIPHHAGAILMCEENRLKDPELVKLCQDIITSQTQEIAQMKQLLAERSR
;
A
#
# COMPACT_ATOMS: atom_id res chain seq x y z
N MET A 1 45.35 -91.98 34.77
CA MET A 1 46.03 -90.66 34.80
C MET A 1 44.94 -89.59 34.70
N SER A 2 44.94 -88.67 35.66
CA SER A 2 44.01 -87.56 35.98
C SER A 2 43.27 -86.91 34.80
N SER A 3 41.94 -86.65 34.87
CA SER A 3 41.24 -85.47 35.45
C SER A 3 41.75 -84.14 34.87
N SER A 4 41.00 -83.11 34.47
CA SER A 4 39.59 -82.66 34.58
C SER A 4 39.46 -81.37 33.73
N HIS A 5 38.22 -80.89 33.47
CA HIS A 5 37.74 -79.52 33.16
C HIS A 5 38.58 -78.59 32.25
N GLY A 6 38.03 -77.90 31.23
CA GLY A 6 36.76 -77.16 31.22
C GLY A 6 37.02 -75.64 31.32
N THR A 7 36.30 -74.89 30.48
CA THR A 7 35.93 -73.47 30.56
C THR A 7 36.85 -72.35 30.04
N HIS A 8 36.34 -71.69 28.98
CA HIS A 8 36.11 -70.25 28.80
C HIS A 8 37.21 -69.25 29.18
N GLU A 9 37.73 -68.55 28.17
CA GLU A 9 38.28 -67.21 28.33
C GLU A 9 37.50 -66.25 27.42
N ASN A 10 36.55 -65.56 28.05
CA ASN A 10 35.80 -64.43 27.53
C ASN A 10 36.61 -63.17 27.90
N ALA A 11 37.09 -62.43 26.90
CA ALA A 11 37.80 -61.18 27.13
C ALA A 11 36.82 -60.01 27.33
N GLN A 12 36.78 -59.47 28.54
CA GLN A 12 36.45 -58.07 28.87
C GLN A 12 37.80 -57.41 29.21
N ASP A 13 38.17 -56.17 28.93
CA ASP A 13 37.53 -54.84 28.79
C ASP A 13 38.67 -53.90 28.25
N PRO A 14 38.62 -52.54 28.13
CA PRO A 14 37.62 -51.58 28.64
C PRO A 14 37.23 -50.40 27.70
N GLN A 15 36.10 -49.78 28.04
CA GLN A 15 35.86 -48.33 27.90
C GLN A 15 35.90 -47.70 26.48
N SER A 16 34.72 -47.63 25.85
CA SER A 16 34.29 -46.37 25.24
C SER A 16 32.84 -46.09 25.60
N GLN A 17 32.64 -44.88 26.10
CA GLN A 17 31.42 -44.38 26.72
C GLN A 17 30.27 -44.32 25.69
N HIS A 18 29.22 -45.09 25.89
CA HIS A 18 27.90 -44.77 25.33
C HIS A 18 26.88 -44.74 26.46
N ALA A 19 26.76 -43.55 27.06
CA ALA A 19 25.70 -43.20 27.98
C ALA A 19 24.33 -43.24 27.28
N LYS A 20 23.34 -43.56 28.09
CA LYS A 20 21.92 -43.84 27.85
C LYS A 20 21.14 -42.77 27.05
N PRO A 21 19.94 -43.13 26.53
CA PRO A 21 19.20 -42.36 25.55
C PRO A 21 18.42 -41.21 26.20
N HIS A 22 18.61 -39.99 25.71
CA HIS A 22 17.69 -38.90 25.96
C HIS A 22 16.61 -38.89 24.88
N ALA A 23 15.55 -39.66 25.14
CA ALA A 23 14.24 -39.42 24.55
C ALA A 23 13.66 -38.15 25.20
N SER A 24 13.90 -36.99 24.60
CA SER A 24 13.09 -35.80 24.88
C SER A 24 11.82 -35.89 24.04
N HIS A 25 10.77 -36.46 24.64
CA HIS A 25 9.41 -36.19 24.22
C HIS A 25 9.10 -34.70 24.45
N GLN A 26 9.00 -33.94 23.36
CA GLN A 26 8.16 -32.76 23.30
C GLN A 26 6.97 -33.07 22.40
N PRO A 27 5.77 -33.36 22.96
CA PRO A 27 4.54 -33.09 22.26
C PRO A 27 4.15 -31.64 22.58
N ALA A 28 3.99 -30.80 21.55
CA ALA A 28 2.97 -29.76 21.48
C ALA A 28 3.40 -28.66 20.50
N HIS A 29 2.52 -28.43 19.54
CA HIS A 29 2.46 -27.26 18.69
C HIS A 29 3.64 -27.07 17.73
N GLN A 30 3.78 -28.02 16.80
CA GLN A 30 3.73 -27.57 15.40
C GLN A 30 2.39 -26.86 15.24
N ALA A 31 2.37 -25.58 15.57
CA ALA A 31 1.41 -24.66 15.02
C ALA A 31 1.56 -24.82 13.52
N GLN A 32 0.62 -25.57 12.98
CA GLN A 32 0.17 -25.57 11.61
C GLN A 32 -0.06 -24.09 11.27
N GLN A 33 1.02 -23.34 11.00
CA GLN A 33 0.98 -22.05 10.36
C GLN A 33 0.58 -22.38 8.93
N GLY A 34 -0.73 -22.53 8.77
CA GLY A 34 -1.37 -22.83 7.53
C GLY A 34 -0.84 -21.90 6.46
N HIS A 35 -0.64 -22.50 5.30
CA HIS A 35 -0.22 -21.95 4.02
C HIS A 35 -1.21 -20.89 3.48
N GLN A 36 -1.63 -19.91 4.28
CA GLN A 36 -2.85 -19.11 4.04
C GLN A 36 -2.73 -17.61 4.36
N GLY A 37 -1.55 -17.08 4.70
CA GLY A 37 -1.41 -15.65 5.06
C GLY A 37 -0.97 -14.70 3.93
N HIS A 38 -0.39 -15.19 2.83
CA HIS A 38 0.37 -14.32 1.91
C HIS A 38 -0.53 -13.39 1.07
N TYR A 39 -1.62 -13.92 0.50
CA TYR A 39 -2.59 -13.10 -0.23
C TYR A 39 -3.42 -12.19 0.70
N GLY A 40 -3.69 -12.63 1.93
CA GLY A 40 -4.36 -11.79 2.92
C GLY A 40 -3.52 -10.56 3.29
N ARG A 41 -2.21 -10.73 3.47
CA ARG A 41 -1.27 -9.62 3.69
C ARG A 41 -1.20 -8.70 2.47
N LEU A 42 -1.19 -9.25 1.25
CA LEU A 42 -1.22 -8.45 0.03
C LEU A 42 -2.47 -7.57 -0.05
N LEU A 43 -3.66 -8.14 0.19
CA LEU A 43 -4.90 -7.38 0.17
C LEU A 43 -4.96 -6.32 1.28
N LEU A 44 -4.46 -6.65 2.48
CA LEU A 44 -4.34 -5.69 3.58
C LEU A 44 -3.39 -4.55 3.23
N MET A 45 -2.22 -4.87 2.67
CA MET A 45 -1.25 -3.88 2.23
C MET A 45 -1.81 -3.00 1.11
N MET A 46 -2.51 -3.59 0.13
CA MET A 46 -3.19 -2.87 -0.93
C MET A 46 -4.20 -1.85 -0.37
N GLY A 47 -5.05 -2.28 0.58
CA GLY A 47 -6.01 -1.40 1.23
C GLY A 47 -5.34 -0.27 2.02
N LEU A 48 -4.32 -0.60 2.83
CA LEU A 48 -3.57 0.38 3.60
C LEU A 48 -2.84 1.40 2.71
N SER A 49 -2.16 0.93 1.67
CA SER A 49 -1.45 1.77 0.71
C SER A 49 -2.41 2.68 -0.05
N PHE A 50 -3.59 2.19 -0.43
CA PHE A 50 -4.62 3.02 -1.07
C PHE A 50 -5.08 4.15 -0.15
N VAL A 51 -5.42 3.83 1.11
CA VAL A 51 -5.84 4.84 2.10
C VAL A 51 -4.71 5.83 2.40
N ALA A 52 -3.47 5.34 2.53
CA ALA A 52 -2.31 6.19 2.75
C ALA A 52 -2.07 7.14 1.57
N MET A 53 -2.06 6.65 0.33
CA MET A 53 -1.93 7.50 -0.86
C MET A 53 -3.05 8.53 -0.95
N TYR A 54 -4.30 8.11 -0.72
CA TYR A 54 -5.45 8.99 -0.73
C TYR A 54 -5.30 10.16 0.25
N ALA A 55 -4.83 9.87 1.47
CA ALA A 55 -4.61 10.87 2.51
C ALA A 55 -3.39 11.75 2.22
N LEU A 56 -2.26 11.16 1.84
CA LEU A 56 -0.99 11.88 1.61
C LEU A 56 -1.05 12.83 0.43
N MET A 57 -1.92 12.60 -0.54
CA MET A 57 -2.16 13.56 -1.62
C MET A 57 -2.66 14.93 -1.09
N TYR A 58 -3.32 14.98 0.07
CA TYR A 58 -3.71 16.26 0.69
C TYR A 58 -2.55 16.99 1.38
N ALA A 59 -1.36 16.38 1.49
CA ALA A 59 -0.17 17.05 2.04
C ALA A 59 0.28 18.24 1.19
N MET A 60 -0.21 18.33 -0.05
CA MET A 60 0.06 19.45 -0.96
C MET A 60 -0.96 20.59 -0.81
N VAL A 61 -1.97 20.49 0.05
CA VAL A 61 -2.95 21.57 0.27
C VAL A 61 -2.38 22.60 1.24
N ASP A 62 -2.50 23.88 0.91
CA ASP A 62 -2.03 25.03 1.72
C ASP A 62 -2.56 25.03 3.16
N GLN A 63 -3.85 24.70 3.33
CA GLN A 63 -4.54 24.77 4.61
C GLN A 63 -5.57 23.65 4.79
N TRP A 64 -5.77 23.22 6.04
CA TRP A 64 -6.76 22.19 6.39
C TRP A 64 -8.19 22.54 5.98
N ALA A 65 -8.56 23.82 5.96
CA ALA A 65 -9.88 24.28 5.55
C ALA A 65 -10.18 24.07 4.05
N ASN A 66 -9.16 23.72 3.25
CA ASN A 66 -9.27 23.43 1.82
C ASN A 66 -9.28 21.91 1.53
N VAL A 67 -9.29 21.06 2.57
CA VAL A 67 -9.36 19.61 2.41
C VAL A 67 -10.80 19.16 2.23
N TYR A 68 -11.12 18.66 1.03
CA TYR A 68 -12.44 18.14 0.70
C TYR A 68 -12.34 16.77 0.04
N ASN A 69 -13.03 15.79 0.64
CA ASN A 69 -13.23 14.47 0.04
C ASN A 69 -13.97 14.60 -1.30
N ASN A 70 -13.43 14.00 -2.37
CA ASN A 70 -14.02 14.09 -3.70
C ASN A 70 -13.76 12.84 -4.56
N VAL A 71 -14.58 12.67 -5.61
CA VAL A 71 -14.51 11.50 -6.51
C VAL A 71 -13.23 11.46 -7.33
N ASN A 72 -12.75 12.61 -7.81
CA ASN A 72 -11.51 12.68 -8.60
C ASN A 72 -10.29 12.21 -7.80
N GLN A 73 -10.24 12.52 -6.50
CA GLN A 73 -9.21 12.04 -5.58
C GLN A 73 -9.20 10.52 -5.49
N PHE A 74 -10.37 9.90 -5.43
CA PHE A 74 -10.50 8.43 -5.38
C PHE A 74 -9.96 7.79 -6.66
N TYR A 75 -10.35 8.32 -7.83
CA TYR A 75 -9.85 7.83 -9.11
C TYR A 75 -8.33 7.99 -9.22
N MET A 76 -7.78 9.12 -8.79
CA MET A 76 -6.33 9.37 -8.86
C MET A 76 -5.55 8.45 -7.92
N ALA A 77 -6.03 8.26 -6.69
CA ALA A 77 -5.45 7.30 -5.77
C ALA A 77 -5.46 5.88 -6.35
N GLY A 78 -6.56 5.49 -7.02
CA GLY A 78 -6.65 4.21 -7.72
C GLY A 78 -5.64 4.06 -8.86
N LEU A 79 -5.45 5.12 -9.65
CA LEU A 79 -4.46 5.15 -10.73
C LEU A 79 -3.01 5.09 -10.27
N MET A 80 -2.71 5.55 -9.05
CA MET A 80 -1.37 5.45 -8.47
C MET A 80 -1.14 4.10 -7.79
N ALA A 81 -2.14 3.60 -7.07
CA ALA A 81 -2.05 2.34 -6.33
C ALA A 81 -2.02 1.10 -7.24
N ALA A 82 -2.80 1.11 -8.34
CA ALA A 82 -2.91 -0.06 -9.20
C ALA A 82 -1.59 -0.45 -9.91
N PRO A 83 -0.83 0.49 -10.53
CA PRO A 83 0.50 0.17 -11.06
C PRO A 83 1.47 -0.35 -10.01
N MET A 84 1.45 0.22 -8.80
CA MET A 84 2.31 -0.23 -7.70
C MET A 84 2.04 -1.70 -7.35
N LEU A 85 0.76 -2.10 -7.29
CA LEU A 85 0.37 -3.49 -7.05
C LEU A 85 0.82 -4.43 -8.19
N LEU A 86 0.73 -4.00 -9.45
CA LEU A 86 1.20 -4.79 -10.59
C LEU A 86 2.72 -4.99 -10.54
N ILE A 87 3.47 -3.94 -10.21
CA ILE A 87 4.92 -4.01 -10.02
C ILE A 87 5.26 -4.96 -8.86
N GLU A 88 4.51 -4.89 -7.77
CA GLU A 88 4.70 -5.76 -6.61
C GLU A 88 4.50 -7.24 -6.96
N LEU A 89 3.41 -7.57 -7.67
CA LEU A 89 3.14 -8.93 -8.14
C LEU A 89 4.22 -9.44 -9.09
N TRP A 90 4.85 -8.54 -9.86
CA TRP A 90 5.93 -8.89 -10.77
C TRP A 90 7.27 -9.11 -10.02
N LEU A 91 7.70 -8.15 -9.19
CA LEU A 91 8.96 -8.22 -8.43
C LEU A 91 8.95 -9.34 -7.38
N MET A 92 7.85 -9.48 -6.65
CA MET A 92 7.72 -10.47 -5.58
C MET A 92 6.99 -11.74 -6.04
N SER A 93 7.09 -12.08 -7.32
CA SER A 93 6.44 -13.26 -7.91
C SER A 93 6.79 -14.58 -7.21
N SER A 94 7.98 -14.69 -6.60
CA SER A 94 8.40 -15.85 -5.80
C SER A 94 7.57 -16.06 -4.53
N MET A 95 7.02 -14.98 -3.94
CA MET A 95 6.20 -15.05 -2.72
C MET A 95 4.74 -15.48 -2.99
N TYR A 96 4.32 -15.47 -4.25
CA TYR A 96 2.95 -15.75 -4.66
C TYR A 96 2.91 -16.97 -5.61
N PRO A 97 2.88 -18.21 -5.07
CA PRO A 97 3.09 -19.43 -5.88
C PRO A 97 1.96 -19.70 -6.89
N ASP A 98 0.73 -19.30 -6.55
CA ASP A 98 -0.46 -19.58 -7.38
C ASP A 98 -0.57 -18.66 -8.60
N ARG A 99 0.02 -19.08 -9.73
CA ARG A 99 -0.04 -18.33 -11.00
C ARG A 99 -1.47 -17.93 -11.41
N ARG A 100 -2.47 -18.78 -11.17
CA ARG A 100 -3.88 -18.47 -11.50
C ARG A 100 -4.42 -17.29 -10.69
N ARG A 101 -4.15 -17.23 -9.38
CA ARG A 101 -4.62 -16.14 -8.52
C ARG A 101 -3.92 -14.83 -8.85
N ASN A 102 -2.61 -14.89 -9.12
CA ASN A 102 -1.85 -13.72 -9.56
C ASN A 102 -2.38 -13.17 -10.88
N LEU A 103 -2.70 -14.03 -11.85
CA LEU A 103 -3.28 -13.60 -13.12
C LEU A 103 -4.67 -12.98 -12.94
N ILE A 104 -5.53 -13.58 -12.11
CA ILE A 104 -6.84 -13.00 -11.79
C ILE A 104 -6.68 -11.64 -11.13
N LEU A 105 -5.81 -11.53 -10.12
CA LEU A 105 -5.57 -10.30 -9.38
C LEU A 105 -4.99 -9.21 -10.29
N ALA A 106 -4.00 -9.55 -11.12
CA ALA A 106 -3.45 -8.63 -12.11
C ALA A 106 -4.51 -8.17 -13.11
N GLY A 107 -5.35 -9.08 -13.63
CA GLY A 107 -6.46 -8.76 -14.52
C GLY A 107 -7.47 -7.81 -13.88
N LEU A 108 -7.88 -8.08 -12.63
CA LEU A 108 -8.77 -7.21 -11.86
C LEU A 108 -8.15 -5.84 -11.61
N THR A 109 -6.85 -5.80 -11.29
CA THR A 109 -6.11 -4.57 -11.06
C THR A 109 -6.01 -3.71 -12.33
N VAL A 110 -5.73 -4.34 -13.48
CA VAL A 110 -5.73 -3.64 -14.78
C VAL A 110 -7.13 -3.13 -15.13
N ALA A 111 -8.18 -3.93 -14.92
CA ALA A 111 -9.55 -3.50 -15.16
C ALA A 111 -9.93 -2.30 -14.27
N PHE A 112 -9.58 -2.34 -12.98
CA PHE A 112 -9.78 -1.23 -12.05
C PHE A 112 -8.99 0.01 -12.47
N MET A 113 -7.73 -0.14 -12.87
CA MET A 113 -6.89 0.95 -13.37
C MET A 113 -7.53 1.61 -14.60
N LEU A 114 -7.99 0.83 -15.57
CA LEU A 114 -8.68 1.34 -16.76
C LEU A 114 -10.01 2.02 -16.41
N PHE A 115 -10.75 1.49 -15.44
CA PHE A 115 -11.97 2.12 -14.93
C PHE A 115 -11.68 3.48 -14.28
N CYS A 116 -10.67 3.58 -13.42
CA CYS A 116 -10.25 4.85 -12.80
C CYS A 116 -9.74 5.85 -13.85
N TRP A 117 -8.97 5.38 -14.83
CA TRP A 117 -8.51 6.20 -15.96
C TRP A 117 -9.69 6.78 -16.73
N TRP A 118 -10.64 5.92 -17.12
CA TRP A 118 -11.86 6.33 -17.78
C TRP A 118 -12.68 7.30 -16.93
N GLY A 119 -12.82 7.04 -15.63
CA GLY A 119 -13.54 7.89 -14.68
C GLY A 119 -12.97 9.31 -14.62
N ILE A 120 -11.65 9.47 -14.52
CA ILE A 120 -11.00 10.78 -14.61
C ILE A 120 -11.20 11.43 -15.97
N ARG A 121 -11.03 10.68 -17.07
CA ARG A 121 -11.11 11.26 -18.41
C ARG A 121 -12.53 11.68 -18.81
N THR A 122 -13.54 11.01 -18.27
CA THR A 122 -14.96 11.32 -18.55
C THR A 122 -15.64 12.11 -17.45
N GLN A 123 -14.95 12.38 -16.34
CA GLN A 123 -15.53 12.98 -15.14
C GLN A 123 -16.76 12.21 -14.65
N ALA A 124 -16.70 10.87 -14.73
CA ALA A 124 -17.80 10.01 -14.32
C ALA A 124 -18.15 10.24 -12.84
N ALA A 125 -19.44 10.35 -12.52
CA ALA A 125 -19.95 10.62 -11.18
C ALA A 125 -19.45 11.93 -10.51
N VAL A 126 -18.85 12.85 -11.29
CA VAL A 126 -18.45 14.18 -10.81
C VAL A 126 -19.62 15.15 -11.01
N THR A 127 -20.40 15.36 -9.95
CA THR A 127 -21.44 16.42 -9.91
C THR A 127 -20.82 17.80 -9.66
N ASP A 128 -21.58 18.88 -9.80
CA ASP A 128 -21.13 20.25 -9.44
C ASP A 128 -20.50 20.32 -8.04
N LYS A 129 -21.11 19.62 -7.08
CA LYS A 129 -20.60 19.53 -5.70
C LYS A 129 -19.25 18.82 -5.65
N GLN A 130 -19.09 17.74 -6.42
CA GLN A 130 -17.82 17.01 -6.49
C GLN A 130 -16.74 17.80 -7.23
N PHE A 131 -17.12 18.53 -8.28
CA PHE A 131 -16.24 19.44 -9.00
C PHE A 131 -15.65 20.47 -8.03
N ILE A 132 -16.51 21.20 -7.30
CA ILE A 132 -16.07 22.20 -6.32
C ILE A 132 -15.17 21.57 -5.23
N ARG A 133 -15.56 20.41 -4.70
CA ARG A 133 -14.78 19.68 -3.68
C ARG A 133 -13.43 19.18 -4.21
N SER A 134 -13.28 19.00 -5.51
CA SER A 134 -11.99 18.65 -6.13
C SER A 134 -11.14 19.87 -6.47
N MET A 135 -11.78 20.98 -6.87
CA MET A 135 -11.06 22.18 -7.30
C MET A 135 -10.54 23.00 -6.12
N ILE A 136 -11.26 23.08 -4.99
CA ILE A 136 -10.72 23.78 -3.80
C ILE A 136 -9.32 23.26 -3.40
N PRO A 137 -9.11 21.94 -3.16
CA PRO A 137 -7.78 21.43 -2.82
C PRO A 137 -6.77 21.52 -3.97
N HIS A 138 -7.21 21.45 -5.23
CA HIS A 138 -6.32 21.64 -6.38
C HIS A 138 -5.75 23.05 -6.43
N HIS A 139 -6.62 24.06 -6.30
CA HIS A 139 -6.20 25.47 -6.31
C HIS A 139 -5.31 25.80 -5.10
N ALA A 140 -5.69 25.29 -3.94
CA ALA A 140 -4.88 25.36 -2.72
C ALA A 140 -3.45 24.86 -2.92
N GLY A 141 -3.26 23.74 -3.62
CA GLY A 141 -1.92 23.23 -3.89
C GLY A 141 -1.10 24.09 -4.84
N ALA A 142 -1.74 24.71 -5.84
CA ALA A 142 -1.05 25.67 -6.71
C ALA A 142 -0.62 26.94 -5.95
N ILE A 143 -1.45 27.42 -5.01
CA ILE A 143 -1.08 28.53 -4.11
C ILE A 143 0.15 28.16 -3.28
N LEU A 144 0.12 27.00 -2.59
CA LEU A 144 1.26 26.51 -1.80
C LEU A 144 2.55 26.46 -2.64
N MET A 145 2.49 25.92 -3.85
CA MET A 145 3.65 25.85 -4.75
C MET A 145 4.17 27.24 -5.14
N CYS A 146 3.30 28.23 -5.32
CA CYS A 146 3.70 29.58 -5.67
C CYS A 146 4.30 30.33 -4.47
N GLU A 147 3.75 30.13 -3.27
CA GLU A 147 4.19 30.79 -2.04
C GLU A 147 5.55 30.26 -1.55
N GLU A 148 5.78 28.95 -1.63
CA GLU A 148 6.98 28.31 -1.08
C GLU A 148 8.17 28.31 -2.05
N ASN A 149 7.94 28.60 -3.34
CA ASN A 149 9.00 28.56 -4.35
C ASN A 149 9.78 29.88 -4.44
N ARG A 150 11.10 29.79 -4.53
CA ARG A 150 12.02 30.94 -4.62
C ARG A 150 12.40 31.23 -6.07
N LEU A 151 11.40 31.62 -6.86
CA LEU A 151 11.58 31.95 -8.27
C LEU A 151 12.45 33.21 -8.45
N LYS A 152 13.26 33.21 -9.52
CA LYS A 152 14.17 34.31 -9.86
C LYS A 152 13.81 35.01 -11.17
N ASP A 153 13.15 34.30 -12.07
CA ASP A 153 12.66 34.85 -13.33
C ASP A 153 11.51 35.84 -13.05
N PRO A 154 11.62 37.12 -13.42
CA PRO A 154 10.59 38.12 -13.16
C PRO A 154 9.22 37.78 -13.78
N GLU A 155 9.20 37.12 -14.94
CA GLU A 155 7.96 36.72 -15.60
C GLU A 155 7.26 35.62 -14.80
N LEU A 156 8.02 34.64 -14.29
CA LEU A 156 7.48 33.56 -13.46
C LEU A 156 7.04 34.07 -12.08
N VAL A 157 7.78 35.01 -11.47
CA VAL A 157 7.37 35.65 -10.20
C VAL A 157 6.03 36.36 -10.37
N LYS A 158 5.87 37.13 -11.45
CA LYS A 158 4.62 37.80 -11.74
C LYS A 158 3.48 36.79 -11.96
N LEU A 159 3.73 35.74 -12.75
CA LEU A 159 2.75 34.68 -12.98
C LEU A 159 2.31 34.01 -11.67
N CYS A 160 3.24 33.72 -10.75
CA CYS A 160 2.90 33.16 -9.45
C CYS A 160 2.06 34.12 -8.59
N GLN A 161 2.36 35.41 -8.61
CA GLN A 161 1.53 36.41 -7.91
C GLN A 161 0.11 36.48 -8.46
N ASP A 162 -0.03 36.39 -9.79
CA ASP A 162 -1.33 36.36 -10.47
C ASP A 162 -2.10 35.08 -10.11
N ILE A 163 -1.43 33.93 -10.09
CA ILE A 163 -1.99 32.63 -9.66
C ILE A 163 -2.50 32.71 -8.21
N ILE A 164 -1.69 33.20 -7.27
CA ILE A 164 -2.09 33.30 -5.86
C ILE A 164 -3.35 34.16 -5.74
N THR A 165 -3.36 35.31 -6.42
CA THR A 165 -4.47 36.28 -6.35
C THR A 165 -5.76 35.69 -6.90
N SER A 166 -5.73 35.14 -8.12
CA SER A 166 -6.93 34.59 -8.77
C SER A 166 -7.45 33.36 -8.05
N GLN A 167 -6.57 32.41 -7.72
CA GLN A 167 -6.99 31.14 -7.13
C GLN A 167 -7.51 31.30 -5.70
N THR A 168 -7.01 32.28 -4.93
CA THR A 168 -7.57 32.61 -3.61
C THR A 168 -9.02 33.10 -3.74
N GLN A 169 -9.29 33.97 -4.73
CA GLN A 169 -10.65 34.47 -4.99
C GLN A 169 -11.58 33.33 -5.46
N GLU A 170 -11.10 32.46 -6.34
CA GLU A 170 -11.85 31.30 -6.84
C GLU A 170 -12.18 30.30 -5.71
N ILE A 171 -11.25 30.04 -4.77
CA ILE A 171 -11.53 29.22 -3.58
C ILE A 171 -12.65 29.85 -2.74
N ALA A 172 -12.63 31.16 -2.52
CA ALA A 172 -13.67 31.85 -1.75
C ALA A 172 -15.05 31.72 -2.43
N GLN A 173 -15.11 31.95 -3.75
CA GLN A 173 -16.32 31.78 -4.54
C GLN A 173 -16.84 30.33 -4.48
N MET A 174 -15.95 29.35 -4.65
CA MET A 174 -16.29 27.93 -4.58
C MET A 174 -16.83 27.51 -3.21
N LYS A 175 -16.23 28.00 -2.11
CA LYS A 175 -16.72 27.74 -0.74
C LYS A 175 -18.13 28.30 -0.54
N GLN A 176 -18.41 29.50 -1.05
CA GLN A 176 -19.76 30.09 -1.02
C GLN A 176 -20.76 29.24 -1.80
N LEU A 177 -20.44 28.91 -3.06
CA LEU A 177 -21.29 28.09 -3.93
C LEU A 177 -21.58 26.71 -3.35
N LEU A 178 -20.61 26.13 -2.63
CA LEU A 178 -20.76 24.86 -1.93
C LEU A 178 -21.71 24.97 -0.74
N ALA A 179 -21.60 26.05 0.04
CA ALA A 179 -22.47 26.31 1.19
C ALA A 179 -23.94 26.50 0.74
N GLU A 180 -24.17 27.27 -0.32
CA GLU A 180 -25.51 27.49 -0.90
C GLU A 180 -26.17 26.20 -1.38
N ARG A 181 -25.40 25.31 -2.02
CA ARG A 181 -25.88 24.00 -2.52
C ARG A 181 -26.02 22.93 -1.43
N SER A 182 -25.63 23.25 -0.20
CA SER A 182 -25.71 22.32 0.95
C SER A 182 -26.86 22.60 1.90
N ARG A 183 -27.59 23.69 1.67
CA ARG A 183 -28.86 24.02 2.35
C ARG A 183 -30.02 23.32 1.65
#